data_AF-A0A3R9FBI8-F1
#
_entry.id   AF-A0A3R9FBI8-F1
#
_cell.length_a   1.000
_cell.length_b   1.000
_cell.length_c   1.000
_cell.angle_alpha   90.00
_cell.angle_beta   90.00
_cell.angle_gamma   90.00
#
_symmetry.space_group_name_H-M   'P 1'
#
loop_
_entity.id
_entity.type
_entity.pdbx_description
1 polymer ?
#
loop_
_entity_poly.entity_id
_entity_poly.type
_entity_poly.pdbx_seq_one_letter_code
_entity_poly.pdbx_strand_id
1 'polypeptide(L)'
;MKARRTLTLAVVTAAILAGTAAPAAAATDYSTGLVTYNCTFPGVGVQPVTSVAGFSGPDAVAAGGPIAVENFSGGMAVSPDLYKLMAVYLGYDGVRGSGTLPTTAENALPGTANVGVTIPEVFWDPLNRSFYFQGPGPVASFTAGSPGSAAFRWGSPFTLAIEFHFKGNNTWKPWTMNCALRVTSPPQNPYFSPSLPVD
;
A
#
# COMPACT_ATOMS: atom_id res chain seq x y z
N MET A 1 10.42 -79.85 -23.00
CA MET A 1 9.95 -78.56 -23.56
C MET A 1 10.15 -77.47 -22.51
N LYS A 2 10.65 -76.31 -22.94
CA LYS A 2 11.13 -75.19 -22.12
C LYS A 2 9.97 -74.40 -21.52
N ALA A 3 10.10 -73.93 -20.28
CA ALA A 3 9.45 -72.70 -19.82
C ALA A 3 10.41 -71.95 -18.88
N ARG A 4 10.90 -70.82 -19.37
CA ARG A 4 11.77 -69.86 -18.68
C ARG A 4 10.91 -69.03 -17.71
N ARG A 5 11.39 -68.81 -16.48
CA ARG A 5 10.92 -67.73 -15.61
C ARG A 5 12.09 -66.78 -15.35
N THR A 6 12.04 -65.62 -15.97
CA THR A 6 12.99 -64.52 -15.82
C THR A 6 12.55 -63.68 -14.61
N LEU A 7 13.45 -63.49 -13.64
CA LEU A 7 13.23 -62.63 -12.48
C LEU A 7 13.73 -61.22 -12.82
N THR A 8 12.84 -60.22 -12.83
CA THR A 8 13.19 -58.82 -13.08
C THR A 8 13.52 -58.14 -11.75
N LEU A 9 14.79 -57.77 -11.54
CA LEU A 9 15.20 -56.90 -10.44
C LEU A 9 14.87 -55.45 -10.82
N ALA A 10 13.94 -54.81 -10.10
CA ALA A 10 13.72 -53.37 -10.20
C ALA A 10 14.61 -52.65 -9.18
N VAL A 11 15.64 -51.95 -9.66
CA VAL A 11 16.43 -51.01 -8.86
C VAL A 11 15.69 -49.68 -8.84
N VAL A 12 15.15 -49.30 -7.69
CA VAL A 12 14.53 -47.98 -7.46
C VAL A 12 15.58 -47.08 -6.82
N THR A 13 16.14 -46.17 -7.61
CA THR A 13 17.03 -45.12 -7.14
C THR A 13 16.17 -43.95 -6.64
N ALA A 14 16.05 -43.78 -5.33
CA ALA A 14 15.40 -42.62 -4.72
C ALA A 14 16.37 -41.43 -4.75
N ALA A 15 16.16 -40.50 -5.69
CA ALA A 15 16.84 -39.20 -5.67
C ALA A 15 16.18 -38.31 -4.62
N ILE A 16 16.86 -38.09 -3.51
CA ILE A 16 16.44 -37.14 -2.47
C ILE A 16 16.81 -35.74 -2.98
N LEU A 17 15.84 -35.03 -3.55
CA LEU A 17 15.91 -33.59 -3.75
C LEU A 17 15.82 -32.92 -2.37
N ALA A 18 16.97 -32.67 -1.75
CA ALA A 18 17.07 -31.77 -0.61
C ALA A 18 16.80 -30.34 -1.10
N GLY A 19 15.53 -29.95 -1.16
CA GLY A 19 15.15 -28.56 -1.32
C GLY A 19 15.56 -27.81 -0.06
N THR A 20 16.56 -26.95 -0.16
CA THR A 20 16.87 -25.97 0.88
C THR A 20 15.72 -24.98 0.95
N ALA A 21 14.77 -25.23 1.86
CA ALA A 21 13.82 -24.20 2.26
C ALA A 21 14.64 -23.05 2.87
N ALA A 22 14.78 -21.96 2.14
CA ALA A 22 15.34 -20.72 2.69
C ALA A 22 14.52 -20.34 3.94
N PRO A 23 15.14 -19.82 5.01
CA PRO A 23 14.40 -19.32 6.15
C PRO A 23 13.39 -18.28 5.65
N ALA A 24 12.15 -18.37 6.11
CA ALA A 24 11.18 -17.30 5.88
C ALA A 24 11.77 -16.03 6.52
N ALA A 25 12.16 -15.07 5.67
CA ALA A 25 12.64 -13.76 6.13
C ALA A 25 11.57 -13.17 7.06
N ALA A 26 12.00 -12.62 8.20
CA ALA A 26 11.07 -12.03 9.15
C ALA A 26 10.41 -10.80 8.51
N ALA A 27 9.08 -10.75 8.55
CA ALA A 27 8.35 -9.58 8.05
C ALA A 27 8.62 -8.37 8.97
N THR A 28 9.14 -7.29 8.39
CA THR A 28 9.30 -5.98 9.02
C THR A 28 8.19 -5.05 8.56
N ASP A 29 7.62 -4.30 9.50
CA ASP A 29 6.64 -3.26 9.18
C ASP A 29 7.33 -1.93 8.90
N TYR A 30 6.94 -1.32 7.79
CA TYR A 30 7.42 -0.06 7.28
C TYR A 30 6.28 0.95 7.32
N SER A 31 6.52 2.16 7.83
CA SER A 31 5.48 3.19 7.91
C SER A 31 6.03 4.58 7.64
N THR A 32 5.19 5.43 7.05
CA THR A 32 5.47 6.86 6.97
C THR A 32 5.23 7.52 8.32
N GLY A 33 5.81 8.71 8.52
CA GLY A 33 5.29 9.65 9.52
C GLY A 33 3.89 10.17 9.14
N LEU A 34 3.39 11.15 9.89
CA LEU A 34 2.22 11.92 9.48
C LEU A 34 2.60 12.84 8.31
N VAL A 35 1.92 12.68 7.19
CA VAL A 35 2.13 13.45 5.96
C VAL A 35 0.84 14.15 5.58
N THR A 36 0.88 15.46 5.33
CA THR A 36 -0.27 16.23 4.88
C THR A 36 -0.31 16.33 3.36
N TYR A 37 -1.44 15.97 2.77
CA TYR A 37 -1.75 16.17 1.35
C TYR A 37 -2.84 17.22 1.21
N ASN A 38 -2.79 18.01 0.14
CA ASN A 38 -3.85 18.90 -0.29
C ASN A 38 -4.72 18.12 -1.28
N CYS A 39 -5.95 17.78 -0.87
CA CYS A 39 -6.88 16.95 -1.63
C CYS A 39 -8.11 17.74 -2.08
N THR A 40 -8.66 17.46 -3.26
CA THR A 40 -9.88 18.10 -3.77
C THR A 40 -11.16 17.44 -3.28
N PHE A 41 -12.11 18.22 -2.78
CA PHE A 41 -13.41 17.77 -2.31
C PHE A 41 -14.56 18.48 -3.04
N PRO A 42 -15.74 17.84 -3.18
CA PRO A 42 -16.88 18.43 -3.87
C PRO A 42 -17.39 19.66 -3.11
N GLY A 43 -17.62 20.76 -3.82
CA GLY A 43 -18.20 21.99 -3.27
C GLY A 43 -17.29 22.83 -2.34
N VAL A 44 -16.16 22.30 -1.88
CA VAL A 44 -15.24 23.01 -0.93
C VAL A 44 -13.81 23.18 -1.45
N GLY A 45 -13.50 22.62 -2.62
CA GLY A 45 -12.20 22.79 -3.28
C GLY A 45 -11.07 22.01 -2.61
N VAL A 46 -9.87 22.58 -2.62
CA VAL A 46 -8.65 21.95 -2.09
C VAL A 46 -8.58 22.12 -0.57
N GLN A 47 -8.39 21.01 0.14
CA GLN A 47 -8.37 20.97 1.60
C GLN A 47 -7.24 20.06 2.11
N PRO A 48 -6.62 20.38 3.26
CA PRO A 48 -5.56 19.55 3.82
C PRO A 48 -6.12 18.27 4.47
N VAL A 49 -5.46 17.15 4.21
CA VAL A 49 -5.76 15.83 4.75
C VAL A 49 -4.47 15.24 5.31
N THR A 50 -4.47 14.87 6.59
CA THR A 50 -3.31 14.23 7.22
C THR A 50 -3.40 12.74 6.98
N SER A 51 -2.31 12.12 6.55
CA SER A 51 -2.29 10.74 6.13
C SER A 51 -1.09 9.99 6.70
N VAL A 52 -1.26 8.69 6.85
CA VAL A 52 -0.20 7.72 7.16
C VAL A 52 -0.38 6.51 6.27
N ALA A 53 0.71 5.93 5.80
CA ALA A 53 0.72 4.69 5.05
C ALA A 53 1.77 3.75 5.64
N GLY A 54 1.52 2.44 5.53
CA GLY A 54 2.47 1.42 5.90
C GLY A 54 2.34 0.18 5.02
N PHE A 55 3.35 -0.69 5.09
CA PHE A 55 3.38 -1.99 4.44
C PHE A 55 4.29 -2.93 5.23
N SER A 56 4.17 -4.23 4.99
CA SER A 56 5.10 -5.24 5.52
C SER A 56 6.03 -5.72 4.40
N GLY A 57 7.30 -5.96 4.72
CA GLY A 57 8.30 -6.44 3.77
C GLY A 57 9.37 -7.28 4.45
N PRO A 58 10.39 -7.76 3.72
CA PRO A 58 11.52 -8.48 4.31
C PRO A 58 12.31 -7.57 5.27
N ASP A 59 13.04 -8.15 6.22
CA ASP A 59 13.96 -7.45 7.11
C ASP A 59 15.29 -7.05 6.44
N ALA A 60 15.76 -7.85 5.48
CA ALA A 60 16.87 -7.57 4.59
C ALA A 60 16.73 -8.36 3.28
N VAL A 61 17.42 -7.93 2.23
CA VAL A 61 17.44 -8.62 0.93
C VAL A 61 18.84 -8.64 0.35
N ALA A 62 19.21 -9.71 -0.35
CA ALA A 62 20.45 -9.71 -1.13
C ALA A 62 20.34 -8.75 -2.33
N ALA A 63 21.45 -8.17 -2.77
CA ALA A 63 21.54 -7.40 -3.99
C ALA A 63 21.01 -8.19 -5.20
N GLY A 64 20.17 -7.55 -6.02
CA GLY A 64 19.45 -8.21 -7.11
C GLY A 64 18.32 -9.16 -6.68
N GLY A 65 18.08 -9.32 -5.37
CA GLY A 65 17.02 -10.14 -4.82
C GLY A 65 15.63 -9.48 -4.89
N PRO A 66 14.55 -10.28 -4.78
CA PRO A 66 13.20 -9.74 -4.77
C PRO A 66 12.88 -9.05 -3.43
N ILE A 67 12.17 -7.92 -3.50
CA ILE A 67 11.58 -7.22 -2.38
C ILE A 67 10.06 -7.37 -2.52
N ALA A 68 9.45 -8.17 -1.67
CA ALA A 68 8.01 -8.31 -1.59
C ALA A 68 7.42 -7.22 -0.68
N VAL A 69 6.54 -6.38 -1.23
CA VAL A 69 5.73 -5.44 -0.45
C VAL A 69 4.34 -6.04 -0.23
N GLU A 70 3.97 -6.20 1.03
CA GLU A 70 2.72 -6.84 1.45
C GLU A 70 1.92 -5.90 2.37
N ASN A 71 0.63 -6.21 2.56
CA ASN A 71 -0.24 -5.55 3.54
C ASN A 71 -0.23 -4.01 3.47
N PHE A 72 -0.08 -3.45 2.27
CA PHE A 72 -0.07 -2.00 2.12
C PHE A 72 -1.39 -1.42 2.63
N SER A 73 -1.33 -0.51 3.58
CA SER A 73 -2.53 0.05 4.22
C SER A 73 -2.24 1.42 4.80
N GLY A 74 -3.27 2.13 5.20
CA GLY A 74 -3.10 3.43 5.83
C GLY A 74 -4.42 4.12 6.11
N GLY A 75 -4.31 5.39 6.50
CA GLY A 75 -5.43 6.21 6.86
C GLY A 75 -5.27 7.64 6.41
N MET A 76 -6.40 8.28 6.16
CA MET A 76 -6.53 9.69 5.86
C MET A 76 -7.51 10.30 6.85
N ALA A 77 -7.06 11.31 7.58
CA ALA A 77 -7.84 12.05 8.56
C ALA A 77 -8.20 13.43 8.02
N VAL A 78 -9.49 13.76 8.02
CA VAL A 78 -9.98 15.09 7.66
C VAL A 78 -10.02 16.02 8.87
N SER A 79 -9.74 17.30 8.64
CA SER A 79 -9.81 18.32 9.69
C SER A 79 -11.25 18.49 10.20
N PRO A 80 -11.45 18.96 11.45
CA PRO A 80 -12.78 19.29 11.95
C PRO A 80 -13.52 20.30 11.06
N ASP A 81 -12.82 21.27 10.49
CA ASP A 81 -13.40 22.28 9.60
C ASP A 81 -13.90 21.66 8.30
N LEU A 82 -13.11 20.78 7.68
CA LEU A 82 -13.51 20.08 6.48
C LEU A 82 -14.71 19.16 6.73
N TYR A 83 -14.70 18.42 7.84
CA TYR A 83 -15.85 17.62 8.25
C TYR A 83 -17.10 18.49 8.40
N LYS A 84 -16.98 19.66 9.05
CA LYS A 84 -18.11 20.58 9.20
C LYS A 84 -18.63 21.04 7.85
N LEU A 85 -17.75 21.44 6.93
CA LEU A 85 -18.09 21.80 5.55
C LEU A 85 -18.82 20.67 4.81
N MET A 86 -18.27 19.46 4.83
CA MET A 86 -18.81 18.31 4.11
C MET A 86 -20.11 17.79 4.74
N ALA A 87 -20.08 17.42 6.02
CA ALA A 87 -21.18 16.73 6.68
C ALA A 87 -22.31 17.66 7.10
N VAL A 88 -21.99 18.85 7.63
CA VAL A 88 -23.00 19.76 8.19
C VAL A 88 -23.56 20.69 7.13
N TYR A 89 -22.71 21.26 6.27
CA TYR A 89 -23.18 22.24 5.27
C TYR A 89 -23.56 21.61 3.92
N LEU A 90 -22.81 20.60 3.47
CA LEU A 90 -23.06 19.94 2.18
C LEU A 90 -23.81 18.61 2.31
N GLY A 91 -24.04 18.11 3.52
CA GLY A 91 -24.79 16.86 3.75
C GLY A 91 -24.07 15.57 3.35
N TYR A 92 -22.76 15.61 3.15
CA TYR A 92 -21.93 14.43 2.86
C TYR A 92 -21.36 13.81 4.13
N ASP A 93 -21.81 12.60 4.49
CA ASP A 93 -21.48 11.95 5.77
C ASP A 93 -20.81 10.58 5.61
N GLY A 94 -20.38 10.19 4.42
CA GLY A 94 -19.63 8.96 4.22
C GLY A 94 -18.77 8.96 2.97
N VAL A 95 -17.81 8.04 2.92
CA VAL A 95 -16.85 7.87 1.82
C VAL A 95 -16.59 6.39 1.56
N ARG A 96 -16.37 6.05 0.29
CA ARG A 96 -15.85 4.75 -0.17
C ARG A 96 -15.16 4.92 -1.51
N GLY A 97 -14.49 3.88 -2.01
CA GLY A 97 -14.00 3.85 -3.37
C GLY A 97 -12.68 3.12 -3.53
N SER A 98 -11.85 3.61 -4.44
CA SER A 98 -10.56 3.00 -4.77
C SER A 98 -9.62 4.00 -5.41
N GLY A 99 -8.36 3.62 -5.62
CA GLY A 99 -7.43 4.41 -6.39
C GLY A 99 -6.07 3.76 -6.50
N THR A 100 -5.09 4.55 -6.91
CA THR A 100 -3.70 4.12 -7.00
C THR A 100 -2.81 5.10 -6.28
N LEU A 101 -1.95 4.59 -5.41
CA LEU A 101 -0.97 5.36 -4.67
C LEU A 101 0.41 5.10 -5.28
N PRO A 102 1.09 6.12 -5.81
CA PRO A 102 2.42 5.96 -6.34
C PRO A 102 3.39 5.73 -5.18
N THR A 103 4.30 4.79 -5.34
CA THR A 103 5.42 4.53 -4.43
C THR A 103 6.69 4.64 -5.24
N THR A 104 7.60 5.50 -4.80
CA THR A 104 8.94 5.62 -5.38
C THR A 104 9.92 4.79 -4.58
N ALA A 105 10.83 4.10 -5.26
CA ALA A 105 11.86 3.28 -4.65
C ALA A 105 13.24 3.81 -5.05
N GLU A 106 14.14 3.91 -4.07
CA GLU A 106 15.56 4.21 -4.26
C GLU A 106 16.37 2.94 -4.04
N ASN A 107 17.42 2.74 -4.84
CA ASN A 107 18.22 1.52 -4.85
C ASN A 107 17.37 0.24 -5.02
N ALA A 108 16.28 0.32 -5.79
CA ALA A 108 15.46 -0.81 -6.20
C ALA A 108 14.75 -0.52 -7.55
N LEU A 109 14.40 -1.56 -8.29
CA LEU A 109 13.70 -1.48 -9.57
C LEU A 109 12.35 -2.24 -9.55
N PRO A 110 11.29 -1.72 -10.18
CA PRO A 110 11.22 -0.43 -10.85
C PRO A 110 11.33 0.72 -9.84
N GLY A 111 11.95 1.85 -10.23
CA GLY A 111 12.09 3.01 -9.33
C GLY A 111 10.76 3.68 -8.96
N THR A 112 9.65 3.26 -9.59
CA THR A 112 8.29 3.68 -9.24
C THR A 112 7.32 2.53 -9.50
N ALA A 113 6.37 2.35 -8.59
CA ALA A 113 5.23 1.45 -8.75
C ALA A 113 3.94 2.18 -8.34
N ASN A 114 2.80 1.69 -8.82
CA ASN A 114 1.49 2.17 -8.39
C ASN A 114 0.80 1.07 -7.59
N VAL A 115 0.49 1.36 -6.34
CA VAL A 115 -0.23 0.48 -5.44
C VAL A 115 -1.71 0.74 -5.59
N GLY A 116 -2.45 -0.22 -6.14
CA GLY A 116 -3.91 -0.17 -6.10
C GLY A 116 -4.40 -0.22 -4.66
N VAL A 117 -5.40 0.58 -4.30
CA VAL A 117 -6.02 0.57 -2.97
C VAL A 117 -7.53 0.62 -3.07
N THR A 118 -8.19 -0.02 -2.10
CA THR A 118 -9.62 0.09 -1.83
C THR A 118 -9.85 0.90 -0.56
N ILE A 119 -10.88 1.73 -0.58
CA ILE A 119 -11.40 2.49 0.55
C ILE A 119 -12.77 1.89 0.84
N PRO A 120 -12.91 1.12 1.93
CA PRO A 120 -14.20 0.57 2.30
C PRO A 120 -15.17 1.69 2.70
N GLU A 121 -16.44 1.31 2.76
CA GLU A 121 -17.50 2.21 3.18
C GLU A 121 -17.31 2.63 4.64
N VAL A 122 -17.16 3.93 4.85
CA VAL A 122 -17.05 4.55 6.16
C VAL A 122 -17.98 5.75 6.22
N PHE A 123 -18.82 5.79 7.25
CA PHE A 123 -19.58 6.99 7.61
C PHE A 123 -18.79 7.80 8.63
N TRP A 124 -18.66 9.10 8.37
CA TRP A 124 -18.00 10.02 9.28
C TRP A 124 -18.92 10.42 10.42
N ASP A 125 -18.33 10.54 11.60
CA ASP A 125 -18.98 11.15 12.74
C ASP A 125 -18.08 12.27 13.32
N PRO A 126 -18.60 13.13 14.22
CA PRO A 126 -17.82 14.24 14.75
C PRO A 126 -16.52 13.83 15.46
N LEU A 127 -16.43 12.61 15.97
CA LEU A 127 -15.27 12.05 16.67
C LEU A 127 -14.36 11.25 15.73
N ASN A 128 -14.93 10.54 14.77
CA ASN A 128 -14.22 9.75 13.77
C ASN A 128 -14.37 10.33 12.36
N ARG A 129 -13.36 11.10 11.97
CA ARG A 129 -13.27 11.83 10.70
C ARG A 129 -12.17 11.26 9.80
N SER A 130 -11.94 9.96 9.91
CA SER A 130 -10.90 9.28 9.16
C SER A 130 -11.51 8.20 8.27
N PHE A 131 -10.86 7.93 7.16
CA PHE A 131 -11.10 6.73 6.38
C PHE A 131 -9.78 6.01 6.17
N TYR A 132 -9.84 4.69 6.10
CA TYR A 132 -8.68 3.84 5.87
C TYR A 132 -8.68 3.34 4.43
N PHE A 133 -7.49 3.01 3.95
CA PHE A 133 -7.31 2.37 2.66
C PHE A 133 -6.45 1.12 2.83
N GLN A 134 -6.69 0.15 1.97
CA GLN A 134 -5.98 -1.13 1.97
C GLN A 134 -5.66 -1.50 0.52
N GLY A 135 -4.42 -1.88 0.27
CA GLY A 135 -3.99 -2.48 -0.97
C GLY A 135 -4.41 -3.94 -1.05
N PRO A 136 -4.35 -4.55 -2.25
CA PRO A 136 -4.51 -5.99 -2.39
C PRO A 136 -3.39 -6.72 -1.62
N GLY A 137 -3.53 -8.04 -1.46
CA GLY A 137 -2.37 -8.91 -1.19
C GLY A 137 -1.28 -8.74 -2.26
N PRO A 138 -0.13 -9.43 -2.14
CA PRO A 138 1.21 -8.97 -2.57
C PRO A 138 1.18 -7.82 -3.59
N VAL A 139 1.52 -6.64 -3.09
CA VAL A 139 1.16 -5.34 -3.66
C VAL A 139 2.07 -4.96 -4.83
N ALA A 140 3.36 -5.23 -4.67
CA ALA A 140 4.38 -5.00 -5.68
C ALA A 140 5.63 -5.84 -5.36
N SER A 141 6.32 -6.29 -6.41
CA SER A 141 7.66 -6.86 -6.29
C SER A 141 8.66 -5.86 -6.85
N PHE A 142 9.61 -5.42 -6.03
CA PHE A 142 10.80 -4.71 -6.50
C PHE A 142 11.98 -5.68 -6.57
N THR A 143 13.03 -5.28 -7.27
CA THR A 143 14.33 -5.95 -7.29
C THR A 143 15.32 -5.03 -6.61
N ALA A 144 15.99 -5.52 -5.57
CA ALA A 144 17.00 -4.77 -4.84
C ALA A 144 18.17 -4.37 -5.75
N GLY A 145 18.71 -3.18 -5.54
CA GLY A 145 19.87 -2.66 -6.25
C GLY A 145 21.18 -3.18 -5.66
N SER A 146 22.14 -2.28 -5.50
CA SER A 146 23.47 -2.58 -4.96
C SER A 146 23.45 -2.69 -3.42
N PRO A 147 24.46 -3.34 -2.81
CA PRO A 147 24.59 -3.38 -1.35
C PRO A 147 24.52 -1.99 -0.71
N GLY A 148 23.84 -1.88 0.43
CA GLY A 148 23.52 -0.63 1.12
C GLY A 148 22.11 -0.64 1.70
N SER A 149 21.28 0.32 1.31
CA SER A 149 19.88 0.37 1.71
C SER A 149 18.98 0.76 0.53
N ALA A 150 17.78 0.17 0.50
CA ALA A 150 16.69 0.58 -0.35
C ALA A 150 15.70 1.40 0.47
N ALA A 151 15.26 2.53 -0.08
CA ALA A 151 14.32 3.43 0.58
C ALA A 151 13.05 3.53 -0.25
N PHE A 152 11.91 3.51 0.43
CA PHE A 152 10.60 3.66 -0.20
C PHE A 152 9.99 4.98 0.24
N ARG A 153 9.25 5.62 -0.66
CA ARG A 153 8.57 6.89 -0.40
C ARG A 153 7.17 6.87 -0.97
N TRP A 154 6.21 7.34 -0.19
CA TRP A 154 4.86 7.58 -0.67
C TRP A 154 4.87 8.79 -1.60
N GLY A 155 4.54 8.54 -2.86
CA GLY A 155 4.60 9.51 -3.94
C GLY A 155 3.48 10.54 -3.94
N SER A 156 3.61 11.46 -4.88
CA SER A 156 2.66 12.55 -5.17
C SER A 156 2.91 13.03 -6.61
N PRO A 157 1.89 13.50 -7.35
CA PRO A 157 0.47 13.52 -6.99
C PRO A 157 -0.17 12.12 -7.08
N PHE A 158 -1.34 11.96 -6.47
CA PHE A 158 -2.15 10.76 -6.65
C PHE A 158 -3.64 11.09 -6.75
N THR A 159 -4.40 10.15 -7.29
CA THR A 159 -5.83 10.32 -7.54
C THR A 159 -6.60 9.12 -6.99
N LEU A 160 -7.69 9.40 -6.29
CA LEU A 160 -8.65 8.41 -5.81
C LEU A 160 -10.00 8.61 -6.52
N ALA A 161 -10.56 7.53 -7.03
CA ALA A 161 -11.93 7.46 -7.51
C ALA A 161 -12.82 7.06 -6.32
N ILE A 162 -13.43 8.07 -5.70
CA ILE A 162 -14.24 7.89 -4.48
C ILE A 162 -15.70 8.22 -4.75
N GLU A 163 -16.56 7.78 -3.84
CA GLU A 163 -17.93 8.22 -3.77
C GLU A 163 -18.18 8.82 -2.40
N PHE A 164 -18.89 9.95 -2.35
CA PHE A 164 -19.37 10.52 -1.10
C PHE A 164 -20.85 10.19 -0.90
N HIS A 165 -21.19 9.72 0.29
CA HIS A 165 -22.58 9.48 0.65
C HIS A 165 -23.27 10.79 0.97
N PHE A 166 -24.34 11.11 0.24
CA PHE A 166 -25.20 12.26 0.51
C PHE A 166 -26.38 11.82 1.36
N LYS A 167 -26.38 12.26 2.62
CA LYS A 167 -27.36 11.89 3.64
C LYS A 167 -28.81 12.22 3.26
N GLY A 168 -29.01 13.34 2.57
CA GLY A 168 -30.35 13.88 2.29
C GLY A 168 -31.24 12.96 1.45
N ASN A 169 -30.67 12.08 0.63
CA ASN A 169 -31.43 11.12 -0.19
C ASN A 169 -30.80 9.72 -0.22
N ASN A 170 -29.85 9.44 0.66
CA ASN A 170 -29.17 8.15 0.77
C ASN A 170 -28.54 7.67 -0.56
N THR A 171 -27.86 8.59 -1.28
CA THR A 171 -27.18 8.27 -2.54
C THR A 171 -25.68 8.49 -2.45
N TRP A 172 -24.93 7.67 -3.18
CA TRP A 172 -23.50 7.84 -3.38
C TRP A 172 -23.23 8.72 -4.61
N LYS A 173 -22.38 9.72 -4.45
CA LYS A 173 -22.00 10.66 -5.51
C LYS A 173 -20.55 10.46 -5.90
N PRO A 174 -20.25 10.07 -7.15
CA PRO A 174 -18.88 9.85 -7.59
C PRO A 174 -18.08 11.15 -7.59
N TRP A 175 -16.81 11.04 -7.24
CA TRP A 175 -15.86 12.15 -7.19
C TRP A 175 -14.44 11.68 -7.45
N THR A 176 -13.67 12.50 -8.16
CA THR A 176 -12.24 12.28 -8.34
C THR A 176 -11.47 13.17 -7.37
N MET A 177 -10.93 12.57 -6.31
CA MET A 177 -10.12 13.28 -5.33
C MET A 177 -8.67 13.28 -5.78
N ASN A 178 -8.16 14.45 -6.16
CA ASN A 178 -6.77 14.65 -6.52
C ASN A 178 -6.02 15.17 -5.31
N CYS A 179 -4.93 14.51 -4.95
CA CYS A 179 -4.11 14.83 -3.80
C CYS A 179 -2.68 15.14 -4.22
N ALA A 180 -2.14 16.26 -3.71
CA ALA A 180 -0.75 16.64 -3.89
C ALA A 180 -0.09 16.84 -2.52
N LEU A 181 1.16 16.43 -2.38
CA LEU A 181 1.93 16.62 -1.15
C LEU A 181 1.96 18.11 -0.79
N ARG A 182 1.53 18.44 0.43
CA ARG A 182 1.55 19.84 0.88
C ARG A 182 3.00 20.30 1.06
N VAL A 183 3.36 21.45 0.51
CA VAL A 183 4.67 22.04 0.79
C VAL A 183 4.63 22.65 2.20
N THR A 184 5.57 22.26 3.05
CA THR A 184 5.71 22.74 4.44
C THR A 184 7.13 23.28 4.68
N SER A 185 7.29 24.10 5.73
CA SER A 185 8.59 24.54 6.22
C SER A 185 8.66 24.27 7.74
N PRO A 186 9.49 23.31 8.21
CA PRO A 186 10.39 22.46 7.43
C PRO A 186 9.66 21.47 6.51
N PRO A 187 10.32 20.93 5.46
CA PRO A 187 9.74 19.91 4.59
C PRO A 187 9.34 18.66 5.39
N GLN A 188 8.14 18.15 5.12
CA GLN A 188 7.69 16.89 5.66
C GLN A 188 8.38 15.69 4.99
N ASN A 189 8.51 14.58 5.72
CA ASN A 189 9.18 13.36 5.27
C ASN A 189 8.15 12.27 4.89
N PRO A 190 7.93 12.02 3.59
CA PRO A 190 7.03 10.95 3.12
C PRO A 190 7.72 9.59 2.92
N TYR A 191 8.96 9.42 3.38
CA TYR A 191 9.64 8.12 3.33
C TYR A 191 9.06 7.17 4.36
N PHE A 192 8.99 5.90 3.97
CA PHE A 192 8.74 4.81 4.88
C PHE A 192 10.01 4.57 5.72
N SER A 193 9.80 4.26 6.99
CA SER A 193 10.87 3.94 7.94
C SER A 193 10.58 2.59 8.59
N PRO A 194 11.60 1.75 8.84
CA PRO A 194 13.02 1.96 8.51
C PRO A 194 13.31 1.88 6.99
N SER A 195 14.54 2.14 6.55
CA SER A 195 14.97 1.73 5.20
C SER A 195 15.26 0.23 5.18
N LEU A 196 15.10 -0.42 4.03
CA LEU A 196 15.38 -1.85 3.85
C LEU A 196 16.89 -2.07 3.59
N PRO A 197 17.61 -2.84 4.42
CA PRO A 197 18.98 -3.26 4.14
C PRO A 197 19.09 -4.09 2.85
N VAL A 198 20.16 -3.84 2.08
CA VAL A 198 20.54 -4.62 0.90
C VAL A 198 21.95 -5.17 1.11
N ASP A 199 22.10 -6.49 1.11
CA ASP A 199 23.36 -7.21 1.37
C ASP A 199 24.12 -7.60 0.09
#